data_AF-A0A3A4WDW3-F1
#
_entry.id   AF-A0A3A4WDW3-F1
#
_cell.length_a   1.000
_cell.length_b   1.000
_cell.length_c   1.000
_cell.angle_alpha   90.00
_cell.angle_beta   90.00
_cell.angle_gamma   90.00
#
_symmetry.space_group_name_H-M   'P 1'
#
loop_
_entity.id
_entity.type
_entity.pdbx_description
1 polymer ?
#
loop_
_entity_poly.entity_id
_entity_poly.type
_entity_poly.pdbx_seq_one_letter_code
_entity_poly.pdbx_strand_id
1 'polypeptide(L)'
;MKTINNFFYITIIWLSFIPFMYACTENRRDESSGDKTSVAELMASMNIRPVTKPAKAPDFELFSVTGEKTTLSRHHGKVVLLSFWTTW
;
A
#
# COMPACT_ATOMS: atom_id res chain seq x y z
N MET A 1 5.67 -54.35 22.88
CA MET A 1 6.80 -53.39 22.95
C MET A 1 7.20 -52.95 21.53
N LYS A 2 6.32 -52.25 20.81
CA LYS A 2 6.56 -51.72 19.43
C LYS A 2 5.87 -50.37 19.19
N THR A 3 4.88 -50.04 20.01
CA THR A 3 4.12 -48.77 20.03
C THR A 3 4.90 -47.60 20.65
N ILE A 4 5.87 -47.87 21.53
CA ILE A 4 6.65 -46.83 22.24
C ILE A 4 7.55 -46.04 21.29
N ASN A 5 8.17 -46.70 20.29
CA ASN A 5 9.09 -46.02 19.36
C ASN A 5 8.36 -45.15 18.33
N ASN A 6 7.16 -45.58 17.87
CA ASN A 6 6.33 -44.77 16.98
C ASN A 6 5.67 -43.60 17.71
N PHE A 7 5.26 -43.77 18.97
CA PHE A 7 4.68 -42.69 19.77
C PHE A 7 5.72 -41.60 20.07
N PHE A 8 6.94 -41.99 20.43
CA PHE A 8 8.05 -41.04 20.63
C PHE A 8 8.45 -40.30 19.35
N TYR A 9 8.37 -40.97 18.19
CA TYR A 9 8.68 -40.34 16.91
C TYR A 9 7.63 -39.29 16.52
N ILE A 10 6.35 -39.57 16.78
CA ILE A 10 5.24 -38.64 16.53
C ILE A 10 5.34 -37.40 17.43
N THR A 11 5.71 -37.56 18.70
CA THR A 11 5.87 -36.41 19.62
C THR A 11 7.06 -35.53 19.25
N ILE A 12 8.19 -36.11 18.82
CA ILE A 12 9.38 -35.36 18.37
C ILE A 12 9.10 -34.57 17.09
N ILE A 13 8.37 -35.15 16.13
CA ILE A 13 7.98 -34.44 14.89
C ILE A 13 7.07 -33.25 15.21
N TRP A 14 6.12 -33.42 16.13
CA TRP A 14 5.21 -32.35 16.53
C TRP A 14 5.96 -31.20 17.23
N LEU A 15 6.90 -31.53 18.13
CA LEU A 15 7.72 -30.55 18.85
C LEU A 15 8.67 -29.75 17.93
N SER A 16 9.09 -30.34 16.81
CA SER A 16 9.93 -29.67 15.80
C SER A 16 9.13 -28.81 14.80
N PHE A 17 7.85 -29.12 14.55
CA PHE A 17 7.02 -28.39 13.58
C PHE A 17 6.39 -27.11 14.16
N ILE A 18 6.11 -27.09 15.46
CA ILE A 18 5.56 -25.93 16.18
C ILE A 18 6.46 -24.68 16.05
N PRO A 19 7.77 -24.72 16.35
CA PRO A 19 8.61 -23.53 16.21
C PRO A 19 8.78 -23.09 14.75
N PHE A 20 8.58 -23.97 13.75
CA PHE A 20 8.62 -23.61 12.33
C PHE A 20 7.38 -22.79 11.89
N MET A 21 6.22 -23.02 12.51
CA MET A 21 5.00 -22.24 12.26
C MET A 21 4.91 -20.95 13.08
N TYR A 22 5.64 -20.86 14.21
CA TYR A 22 5.74 -19.64 15.01
C TYR A 22 6.99 -18.79 14.67
N ALA A 23 7.91 -19.28 13.84
CA ALA A 23 9.05 -18.54 13.34
C ALA A 23 8.70 -17.68 12.10
N CYS A 24 7.71 -16.80 12.26
CA CYS A 24 7.67 -15.50 11.59
C CYS A 24 6.67 -14.60 12.32
N THR A 25 7.14 -14.00 13.40
CA THR A 25 6.73 -12.63 13.73
C THR A 25 8.00 -11.82 13.93
N GLU A 26 8.77 -11.67 12.85
CA GLU A 26 9.63 -10.50 12.71
C GLU A 26 8.72 -9.32 12.40
N ASN A 27 8.12 -8.75 13.44
CA ASN A 27 7.47 -7.45 13.33
C ASN A 27 8.54 -6.40 13.67
N ARG A 28 9.42 -6.17 12.70
CA ARG A 28 10.27 -4.99 12.67
C ARG A 28 9.32 -3.81 12.45
N ARG A 29 8.78 -3.27 13.54
CA ARG A 29 8.24 -1.92 13.52
C ARG A 29 9.43 -1.03 13.22
N ASP A 30 9.58 -0.65 11.96
CA ASP A 30 10.33 0.54 11.59
C ASP A 30 9.62 1.72 12.26
N GLU A 31 10.00 1.96 13.51
CA GLU A 31 9.79 3.21 14.21
C GLU A 31 10.77 4.21 13.61
N SER A 32 10.47 4.63 12.38
CA SER A 32 11.00 5.88 11.86
C SER A 32 10.29 6.99 12.62
N SER A 33 10.94 7.42 13.70
CA SER A 33 10.67 8.64 14.45
C SER A 33 11.04 9.86 13.60
N GLY A 34 10.42 10.00 12.43
CA GLY A 34 10.31 11.25 11.71
C GLY A 34 8.93 11.79 11.98
N ASP A 35 8.85 12.98 12.56
CA ASP A 35 7.63 13.75 12.86
C ASP A 35 6.48 13.53 11.86
N LYS A 36 5.59 12.56 12.14
CA LYS A 36 4.44 12.22 11.29
C LYS A 36 3.34 13.28 11.35
N THR A 37 3.45 14.19 12.33
CA THR A 37 2.49 15.25 12.60
C THR A 37 2.60 16.38 11.58
N SER A 38 3.81 16.67 11.09
CA SER A 38 4.06 17.80 10.19
C SER A 38 3.50 17.64 8.76
N VAL A 39 3.78 16.53 8.06
CA VAL A 39 3.43 16.43 6.62
C VAL A 39 1.93 16.32 6.38
N ALA A 40 1.23 15.54 7.21
CA ALA A 40 -0.23 15.40 7.10
C ALA A 40 -0.95 16.72 7.40
N GLU A 41 -0.46 17.48 8.37
CA GLU A 41 -1.01 18.79 8.73
C GLU A 41 -0.72 19.84 7.64
N LEU A 42 0.48 19.81 7.04
CA LEU A 42 0.83 20.64 5.88
C LEU A 42 -0.01 20.30 4.63
N MET A 43 -0.25 19.02 4.36
CA MET A 43 -1.13 18.62 3.27
C MET A 43 -2.57 19.06 3.53
N ALA A 44 -3.06 18.88 4.76
CA ALA A 44 -4.39 19.31 5.16
C ALA A 44 -4.56 20.84 5.06
N SER A 45 -3.54 21.62 5.42
CA SER A 45 -3.56 23.09 5.30
C SER A 45 -3.61 23.55 3.85
N MET A 46 -3.03 22.78 2.92
CA MET A 46 -3.14 22.99 1.47
C MET A 46 -4.40 22.34 0.85
N ASN A 47 -5.33 21.84 1.66
CA ASN A 47 -6.53 21.08 1.22
C ASN A 47 -6.22 19.81 0.40
N ILE A 48 -5.01 19.28 0.50
CA ILE A 48 -4.65 17.99 -0.08
C ILE A 48 -5.15 16.91 0.87
N ARG A 49 -6.13 16.13 0.42
CA ARG A 49 -6.76 15.08 1.23
C ARG A 49 -6.50 13.71 0.60
N PRO A 50 -6.20 12.68 1.41
CA PRO A 50 -6.07 11.33 0.90
C PRO A 50 -7.41 10.87 0.34
N VAL A 51 -7.38 10.22 -0.84
CA VAL A 51 -8.55 9.59 -1.45
C VAL A 51 -8.79 8.26 -0.74
N THR A 52 -9.69 8.25 0.24
CA THR A 52 -9.97 7.07 1.07
C THR A 52 -11.08 6.18 0.52
N LYS A 53 -11.88 6.70 -0.41
CA LYS A 53 -13.00 5.98 -1.05
C LYS A 53 -13.04 6.32 -2.53
N PRO A 54 -13.59 5.44 -3.38
CA PRO A 54 -13.86 5.77 -4.77
C PRO A 54 -14.70 7.04 -4.84
N ALA A 55 -14.20 8.04 -5.56
CA ALA A 55 -14.88 9.30 -5.80
C ALA A 55 -14.83 9.60 -7.30
N LYS A 56 -15.78 10.39 -7.78
CA LYS A 56 -15.74 10.90 -9.15
C LYS A 56 -14.52 11.80 -9.29
N ALA A 57 -13.65 11.51 -10.25
CA ALA A 57 -12.52 12.38 -10.56
C ALA A 57 -13.05 13.78 -10.96
N PRO A 58 -12.50 14.87 -10.38
CA PRO A 58 -12.89 16.21 -10.76
C PRO A 58 -12.48 16.47 -12.21
N ASP A 59 -13.34 17.17 -12.95
CA ASP A 59 -12.96 17.63 -14.29
C ASP A 59 -11.94 18.78 -14.14
N PHE A 60 -11.02 18.87 -15.09
CA PHE A 60 -10.03 19.92 -15.15
C PHE A 60 -9.86 20.36 -16.60
N GLU A 61 -9.32 21.56 -16.77
CA GLU A 61 -9.03 22.11 -18.08
C GLU A 61 -7.58 22.58 -18.11
N LEU A 62 -6.83 22.11 -19.10
CA LEU A 62 -5.40 22.41 -19.27
C LEU A 62 -5.09 22.66 -20.74
N PHE A 63 -3.97 23.33 -20.99
CA PHE A 63 -3.38 23.36 -22.33
C PHE A 63 -2.48 22.14 -22.51
N SER A 64 -2.63 21.46 -23.63
CA SER A 64 -1.72 20.40 -24.07
C SER A 64 -0.37 20.98 -24.49
N VAL A 65 0.61 20.11 -24.72
CA VAL A 65 1.96 20.51 -25.18
C VAL A 65 1.96 21.22 -26.54
N THR A 66 0.91 21.03 -27.34
CA THR A 66 0.72 21.72 -28.63
C THR A 66 -0.11 23.01 -28.50
N GLY A 67 -0.51 23.39 -27.29
CA GLY A 67 -1.31 24.60 -27.02
C GLY A 67 -2.82 24.41 -27.17
N GLU A 68 -3.30 23.20 -27.48
CA GLU A 68 -4.75 22.95 -27.53
C GLU A 68 -5.35 22.82 -26.13
N LYS A 69 -6.55 23.35 -25.94
CA LYS A 69 -7.33 23.19 -24.71
C LYS A 69 -7.86 21.75 -24.60
N THR A 70 -7.64 21.09 -23.47
CA THR A 70 -8.13 19.73 -23.20
C THR A 70 -8.78 19.63 -21.83
N THR A 71 -9.76 18.73 -21.70
CA THR A 71 -10.47 18.43 -20.44
C THR A 71 -10.46 16.94 -20.14
N LEU A 72 -10.61 16.56 -18.86
CA LEU A 72 -10.74 15.14 -18.50
C LEU A 72 -12.02 14.54 -19.07
N SER A 73 -13.12 15.30 -19.06
CA SER A 73 -14.41 14.89 -19.61
C SER A 73 -14.38 14.49 -21.09
N ARG A 74 -13.46 15.05 -21.88
CA ARG A 74 -13.25 14.65 -23.29
C ARG A 74 -12.88 13.17 -23.45
N HIS A 75 -12.39 12.52 -22.38
CA HIS A 75 -11.96 11.12 -22.38
C HIS A 75 -12.97 10.15 -21.73
N HIS A 76 -14.22 10.56 -21.49
CA HIS A 76 -15.27 9.67 -20.97
C HIS A 76 -15.41 8.38 -21.81
N GLY A 77 -15.67 7.26 -21.12
CA GLY A 77 -15.74 5.93 -21.73
C GLY A 77 -14.39 5.24 -21.93
N LYS A 78 -13.28 5.89 -21.57
CA LYS A 78 -11.92 5.31 -21.60
C LYS A 78 -11.35 5.22 -20.19
N VAL A 79 -10.52 4.20 -19.95
CA VAL A 79 -9.66 4.16 -18.75
C VAL A 79 -8.47 5.09 -18.99
N VAL A 80 -8.26 6.03 -18.08
CA VAL A 80 -7.22 7.08 -18.19
C VAL A 80 -6.31 7.02 -16.98
N LEU A 81 -5.00 7.03 -17.22
CA LEU A 81 -3.98 7.19 -16.19
C LEU A 81 -3.45 8.63 -16.24
N LEU A 82 -3.49 9.35 -15.11
CA LEU A 82 -2.88 10.67 -14.97
C LEU A 82 -1.48 10.51 -14.39
N SER A 83 -0.47 10.98 -15.10
CA SER A 83 0.93 11.02 -14.66
C SER A 83 1.36 12.46 -14.50
N PHE A 84 1.66 12.87 -13.26
CA PHE A 84 2.13 14.21 -12.93
C PHE A 84 3.66 14.21 -12.94
N TRP A 85 4.27 15.09 -13.73
CA TRP A 85 5.71 15.20 -13.86
C TRP A 85 6.12 16.65 -14.15
N THR A 86 7.39 16.96 -13.89
CA THR A 86 7.99 18.28 -14.12
C THR A 86 9.42 18.11 -14.65
N THR A 87 9.93 19.09 -15.39
CA THR A 87 11.31 19.06 -15.93
C THR A 87 12.38 19.56 -14.95
N TRP A 88 11.96 20.13 -13.82
CA TRP A 88 12.80 20.79 -12.82
C TRP A 88 13.06 19.89 -11.61
#